data_AF-A0A2D4ISY9-F1
#
_entry.id   AF-A0A2D4ISY9-F1
#
_cell.length_a   1.000
_cell.length_b   1.000
_cell.length_c   1.000
_cell.angle_alpha   90.00
_cell.angle_beta   90.00
_cell.angle_gamma   90.00
#
_symmetry.space_group_name_H-M   'P 1'
#
loop_
_entity.id
_entity.type
_entity.pdbx_description
1 polymer ?
#
loop_
_entity_poly.entity_id
_entity_poly.type
_entity_poly.pdbx_seq_one_letter_code
_entity_poly.pdbx_strand_id
1 'polypeptide(L)'
;DDQLMNLALLSSPEDMIEAARYYEGRGEQMDQAVTLYHKAGHLSKALELAFATEQFAALQLVAEDLDEKSDPTLLARCSDFFIEHSQYEKAVKLLLAAKKVMSHFL
;
A
#
# COMPACT_ATOMS: atom_id res chain seq x y z
N ASP A 1 11.56 19.19 5.06
CA ASP A 1 10.90 17.91 4.73
C ASP A 1 9.60 18.13 3.96
N ASP A 2 8.64 18.92 4.44
CA ASP A 2 7.38 19.19 3.70
C ASP A 2 7.55 19.73 2.25
N GLN A 3 8.59 20.53 1.99
CA GLN A 3 8.90 21.00 0.63
C GLN A 3 9.33 19.86 -0.31
N LEU A 4 10.08 18.87 0.20
CA LEU A 4 10.51 17.71 -0.59
C LEU A 4 9.29 16.86 -0.97
N MET A 5 8.38 16.64 -0.03
CA MET A 5 7.14 15.92 -0.27
C MET A 5 6.30 16.60 -1.35
N ASN A 6 6.07 17.91 -1.21
CA ASN A 6 5.27 18.68 -2.16
C ASN A 6 5.88 18.69 -3.57
N LEU A 7 7.21 18.79 -3.67
CA LEU A 7 7.90 18.75 -4.96
C LEU A 7 7.77 17.37 -5.60
N ALA A 8 8.00 16.30 -4.84
CA ALA A 8 7.93 14.93 -5.34
C ALA A 8 6.53 14.59 -5.87
N LEU A 9 5.46 14.98 -5.16
CA LEU A 9 4.07 14.76 -5.57
C LEU A 9 3.69 15.47 -6.89
N LEU A 10 4.43 16.51 -7.29
CA LEU A 10 4.24 17.22 -8.55
C LEU A 10 5.18 16.75 -9.67
N SER A 11 6.04 15.77 -9.38
CA SER A 11 7.08 15.31 -10.29
C SER A 11 6.79 13.92 -10.89
N SER A 12 7.79 13.32 -11.52
CA SER A 12 7.69 11.99 -12.10
C SER A 12 7.58 10.90 -11.03
N PRO A 13 7.03 9.70 -11.36
CA PRO A 13 7.05 8.55 -10.46
C PRO A 13 8.46 8.17 -9.98
N GLU A 14 9.48 8.37 -10.82
CA GLU A 14 10.89 8.11 -10.49
C GLU A 14 11.38 9.03 -9.38
N ASP A 15 11.03 10.32 -9.44
CA ASP A 15 11.36 11.30 -8.40
C ASP A 15 10.59 11.02 -7.10
N MET A 16 9.33 10.57 -7.19
CA MET A 16 8.55 10.14 -6.03
C MET A 16 9.22 8.96 -5.32
N ILE A 17 9.74 7.99 -6.06
CA ILE A 17 10.46 6.83 -5.50
C ILE A 17 11.74 7.28 -4.81
N GLU A 18 12.50 8.20 -5.39
CA GLU A 18 13.74 8.66 -4.79
C GLU A 18 13.49 9.47 -3.51
N ALA A 19 12.45 10.31 -3.50
CA ALA A 19 11.98 10.97 -2.29
C ALA A 19 11.46 9.94 -1.24
N ALA A 20 10.77 8.89 -1.67
CA ALA A 20 10.32 7.82 -0.76
C ALA A 20 11.51 7.12 -0.09
N ARG A 21 12.55 6.79 -0.86
CA ARG A 21 13.80 6.19 -0.34
C ARG A 21 14.51 7.11 0.64
N TYR A 22 14.47 8.42 0.40
CA TYR A 22 15.04 9.40 1.31
C TYR A 22 14.37 9.34 2.70
N TYR A 23 13.03 9.30 2.76
CA TYR A 23 12.30 9.15 4.02
C TYR A 23 12.54 7.77 4.66
N GLU A 24 12.46 6.69 3.87
CA GLU A 24 12.70 5.31 4.35
C GLU A 24 14.10 5.17 4.97
N GLY A 25 15.13 5.73 4.32
CA GLY A 25 16.51 5.69 4.79
C GLY A 25 16.78 6.48 6.08
N ARG A 26 15.96 7.51 6.36
CA ARG A 26 16.02 8.27 7.61
C ARG A 26 15.27 7.60 8.76
N GLY A 27 14.33 6.72 8.46
CA GLY A 27 13.49 6.06 9.46
C GLY A 27 12.42 6.97 10.08
N GLU A 28 12.26 8.18 9.57
CA GLU A 28 11.30 9.19 10.02
C GLU A 28 10.25 9.41 8.93
N GLN A 29 9.04 9.82 9.32
CA GLN A 29 7.95 10.13 8.37
C GLN A 29 7.64 8.97 7.41
N MET A 30 7.59 7.75 7.95
CA MET A 30 7.31 6.52 7.19
C MET A 30 5.97 6.58 6.45
N ASP A 31 4.99 7.31 6.99
CA ASP A 31 3.72 7.61 6.33
C ASP A 31 3.92 8.36 5.00
N GLN A 32 4.87 9.29 4.93
CA GLN A 32 5.22 10.00 3.71
C GLN A 32 5.90 9.08 2.70
N ALA A 33 6.82 8.22 3.15
CA ALA A 33 7.46 7.21 2.31
C ALA A 33 6.42 6.26 1.68
N VAL A 34 5.49 5.74 2.49
CA VAL A 34 4.38 4.88 2.02
C VAL A 34 3.53 5.62 0.99
N THR A 35 3.17 6.87 1.26
CA THR A 35 2.36 7.69 0.35
C THR A 35 3.06 7.90 -0.99
N LEU A 36 4.36 8.20 -0.99
CA LEU A 36 5.11 8.41 -2.23
C LEU A 36 5.24 7.12 -3.05
N TYR A 37 5.52 5.98 -2.42
CA TYR A 37 5.51 4.69 -3.12
C TYR A 37 4.15 4.38 -3.73
N HIS A 38 3.07 4.68 -3.00
CA HIS A 38 1.71 4.50 -3.48
C HIS A 38 1.41 5.39 -4.69
N LYS A 39 1.71 6.68 -4.61
CA LYS A 39 1.48 7.63 -5.71
C LYS A 39 2.35 7.35 -6.94
N ALA A 40 3.51 6.74 -6.75
CA ALA A 40 4.37 6.24 -7.83
C ALA A 40 3.87 4.94 -8.48
N GLY A 41 2.79 4.32 -7.97
CA GLY A 41 2.25 3.05 -8.47
C GLY A 41 2.92 1.80 -7.90
N HIS A 42 3.83 1.95 -6.93
CA HIS A 42 4.54 0.84 -6.28
C HIS A 42 3.74 0.28 -5.09
N LEU A 43 2.55 -0.25 -5.40
CA LEU A 43 1.58 -0.70 -4.39
C LEU A 43 2.15 -1.75 -3.42
N SER A 44 2.83 -2.78 -3.92
CA SER A 44 3.41 -3.84 -3.09
C SER A 44 4.42 -3.28 -2.08
N LYS A 45 5.32 -2.40 -2.52
CA LYS A 45 6.34 -1.76 -1.67
C LYS A 45 5.70 -0.82 -0.65
N ALA A 46 4.69 -0.05 -1.04
CA ALA A 46 3.94 0.81 -0.13
C ALA A 46 3.28 0.00 1.00
N LEU A 47 2.60 -1.11 0.66
CA LEU A 47 1.99 -2.01 1.64
C LEU A 47 3.03 -2.68 2.53
N GLU A 48 4.10 -3.23 1.96
CA GLU A 48 5.18 -3.85 2.73
C GLU A 48 5.80 -2.88 3.75
N LEU A 49 6.09 -1.65 3.32
CA LEU A 49 6.64 -0.63 4.19
C LEU A 49 5.62 -0.25 5.27
N ALA A 50 4.35 -0.08 4.90
CA ALA A 50 3.29 0.25 5.86
C ALA A 50 3.10 -0.84 6.93
N PHE A 51 3.17 -2.11 6.54
CA PHE A 51 3.17 -3.23 7.49
C PHE A 51 4.41 -3.22 8.38
N ALA A 52 5.60 -3.06 7.81
CA ALA A 52 6.87 -3.13 8.54
C ALA A 52 7.03 -1.99 9.56
N THR A 53 6.37 -0.86 9.32
CA THR A 53 6.48 0.37 10.12
C THR A 53 5.19 0.72 10.86
N GLU A 54 4.24 -0.22 10.91
CA GLU A 54 2.95 -0.10 11.62
C GLU A 54 2.13 1.14 11.20
N GLN A 55 2.26 1.58 9.95
CA GLN A 55 1.53 2.73 9.40
C GLN A 55 0.12 2.32 8.99
N PHE A 56 -0.70 1.90 9.96
CA PHE A 56 -2.01 1.30 9.70
C PHE A 56 -2.97 2.23 8.97
N ALA A 57 -2.94 3.54 9.27
CA ALA A 57 -3.76 4.52 8.56
C ALA A 57 -3.38 4.61 7.07
N ALA A 58 -2.08 4.68 6.77
CA ALA A 58 -1.60 4.68 5.40
C ALA A 58 -1.89 3.36 4.69
N LEU A 59 -1.70 2.23 5.38
CA LEU A 59 -2.02 0.90 4.88
C LEU A 59 -3.48 0.79 4.43
N GLN A 60 -4.42 1.27 5.24
CA GLN A 60 -5.84 1.25 4.89
C GLN A 60 -6.13 2.02 3.60
N LEU A 61 -5.50 3.19 3.42
CA LEU A 61 -5.66 4.00 2.20
C LEU A 61 -5.07 3.28 0.99
N VAL A 62 -3.87 2.70 1.12
CA VAL A 62 -3.22 1.97 0.02
C VAL A 62 -4.03 0.73 -0.36
N ALA A 63 -4.60 0.02 0.63
CA ALA A 63 -5.39 -1.18 0.41
C ALA A 63 -6.77 -0.91 -0.24
N GLU A 64 -7.25 0.34 -0.27
CA GLU A 64 -8.49 0.70 -0.97
C GLU A 64 -8.37 0.61 -2.50
N ASP A 65 -7.15 0.74 -3.02
CA ASP A 65 -6.84 0.62 -4.45
C ASP A 65 -6.67 -0.84 -4.90
N LEU A 66 -6.71 -1.81 -3.98
CA LEU A 66 -6.65 -3.23 -4.31
C LEU A 66 -7.96 -3.70 -4.97
N ASP A 67 -7.80 -4.48 -6.04
CA ASP A 67 -8.88 -5.03 -6.83
C ASP A 67 -8.59 -6.48 -7.28
N GLU A 68 -9.48 -7.04 -8.10
CA GLU A 68 -9.35 -8.40 -8.65
C GLU A 68 -8.15 -8.62 -9.58
N LYS A 69 -7.44 -7.57 -9.98
CA LYS A 69 -6.21 -7.66 -10.79
C LYS A 69 -4.96 -7.61 -9.93
N SER A 70 -5.12 -7.31 -8.64
CA SER A 70 -4.01 -7.24 -7.68
C SER A 70 -3.49 -8.63 -7.34
N ASP A 71 -2.25 -8.69 -6.87
CA ASP A 71 -1.60 -9.94 -6.49
C ASP A 71 -2.44 -10.67 -5.40
N PRO A 72 -2.79 -11.97 -5.59
CA PRO A 72 -3.60 -12.72 -4.62
C PRO A 72 -2.99 -12.80 -3.22
N THR A 73 -1.66 -12.78 -3.11
CA THR A 73 -0.94 -12.79 -1.84
C THR A 73 -1.12 -11.46 -1.11
N LEU A 74 -1.11 -10.34 -1.84
CA LEU A 74 -1.41 -9.02 -1.26
C LEU A 74 -2.86 -8.93 -0.81
N LEU A 75 -3.80 -9.43 -1.62
CA LEU A 75 -5.22 -9.48 -1.27
C LEU A 75 -5.45 -10.28 0.02
N ALA A 76 -4.84 -11.47 0.14
CA ALA A 76 -4.90 -12.29 1.34
C ALA A 76 -4.32 -11.56 2.57
N ARG A 77 -3.10 -11.02 2.45
CA ARG A 77 -2.42 -10.33 3.55
C ARG A 77 -3.21 -9.11 4.06
N CYS A 78 -3.75 -8.30 3.15
CA CYS A 78 -4.59 -7.16 3.53
C CYS A 78 -5.93 -7.61 4.11
N SER A 79 -6.49 -8.73 3.65
CA SER A 79 -7.72 -9.27 4.25
C SER A 79 -7.53 -9.72 5.69
N ASP A 80 -6.41 -10.41 6.00
CA ASP A 80 -6.06 -10.84 7.36
C ASP A 80 -5.90 -9.61 8.28
N PHE A 81 -5.19 -8.59 7.79
CA PHE A 81 -5.05 -7.32 8.51
C PHE A 81 -6.39 -6.68 8.86
N PHE A 82 -7.31 -6.61 7.90
CA PHE A 82 -8.64 -6.03 8.14
C PHE A 82 -9.49 -6.89 9.09
N ILE A 83 -9.33 -8.22 9.10
CA ILE A 83 -9.98 -9.10 10.08
C ILE A 83 -9.47 -8.81 11.50
N GLU A 84 -8.14 -8.73 11.67
CA GLU A 84 -7.51 -8.43 12.98
C GLU A 84 -7.97 -7.07 13.54
N HIS A 85 -8.29 -6.12 12.65
CA HIS A 85 -8.78 -4.79 13.01
C HIS A 85 -10.31 -4.67 12.99
N SER A 86 -11.04 -5.78 12.96
CA SER A 86 -12.52 -5.84 12.95
C SER A 86 -13.19 -5.10 11.77
N GLN A 87 -12.47 -4.87 10.67
CA GLN A 87 -12.97 -4.28 9.43
C GLN A 87 -13.44 -5.37 8.45
N TYR A 88 -14.40 -6.19 8.91
CA TYR A 88 -14.83 -7.39 8.20
C TYR A 88 -15.36 -7.13 6.79
N GLU A 89 -16.04 -6.00 6.56
CA GLU A 89 -16.56 -5.65 5.22
C GLU A 89 -15.43 -5.49 4.19
N LYS A 90 -14.36 -4.78 4.56
CA LYS A 90 -13.18 -4.62 3.70
C LYS A 90 -12.47 -5.96 3.49
N ALA A 91 -12.32 -6.76 4.54
CA ALA A 91 -11.70 -8.08 4.44
C ALA A 91 -12.46 -9.02 3.49
N VAL A 92 -13.79 -9.09 3.61
CA VAL A 92 -14.64 -9.93 2.75
C VAL A 92 -14.52 -9.51 1.29
N LYS A 93 -14.50 -8.19 1.01
CA LYS A 93 -14.31 -7.68 -0.35
C LYS A 93 -13.00 -8.18 -0.97
N LEU A 94 -11.89 -8.13 -0.22
CA LEU A 94 -10.58 -8.60 -0.70
C LEU A 94 -10.52 -10.12 -0.87
N LEU A 95 -11.13 -10.89 0.05
CA LEU A 95 -11.20 -12.35 -0.07
C LEU A 95 -12.02 -12.80 -1.28
N LEU A 96 -13.11 -12.10 -1.60
CA LEU A 96 -13.88 -12.36 -2.81
C LEU A 96 -13.07 -12.09 -4.08
N ALA A 97 -12.31 -10.98 -4.10
CA ALA A 97 -11.39 -10.67 -5.19
C ALA A 97 -10.34 -11.78 -5.36
N ALA A 98 -9.69 -12.21 -4.27
CA ALA A 98 -8.68 -13.26 -4.28
C ALA A 98 -9.23 -14.61 -4.77
N LYS A 99 -10.44 -14.99 -4.32
CA LYS A 99 -11.10 -16.23 -4.78
C LYS A 99 -11.44 -16.20 -6.26
N LYS A 100 -11.96 -15.08 -6.77
CA LYS A 100 -12.32 -14.94 -8.19
C LYS A 100 -11.11 -15.19 -9.09
N VAL A 101 -9.94 -14.68 -8.69
CA VAL A 101 -8.68 -14.92 -9.38
C VAL A 101 -8.34 -16.42 -9.40
N MET A 102 -8.32 -17.10 -8.24
CA MET A 102 -8.01 -18.53 -8.18
C MET A 102 -8.94 -19.39 -9.06
N SER A 103 -10.24 -19.07 -9.11
CA SER A 103 -11.19 -19.78 -9.97
C SER A 103 -11.01 -19.53 -11.47
N HIS A 104 -10.34 -18.44 -11.87
CA HIS A 104 -10.08 -18.16 -13.30
C HIS A 104 -8.86 -18.92 -13.84
N PHE A 105 -7.95 -19.36 -12.97
CA PHE A 105 -6.73 -20.09 -13.33
C PHE A 105 -6.85 -21.63 -13.24
N LEU A 106 -8.05 -22.15 -12.99
CA LEU A 106 -8.39 -23.58 -13.01
C LEU A 106 -9.29 -23.90 -14.22
#